data_AF-A0AAX6DX02-F1
#
_entry.id   AF-A0AAX6DX02-F1
#
_cell.length_a   1.000
_cell.length_b   1.000
_cell.length_c   1.000
_cell.angle_alpha   90.00
_cell.angle_beta   90.00
_cell.angle_gamma   90.00
#
_symmetry.space_group_name_H-M   'P 1'
#
loop_
_entity.id
_entity.type
_entity.pdbx_description
1 polymer ?
#
loop_
_entity_poly.entity_id
_entity_poly.type
_entity_poly.pdbx_seq_one_letter_code
_entity_poly.pdbx_strand_id
1 'polypeptide(L)'
;MPLLLPRRLPLLPMGCGSRFLPSRCSAGTNLPTAAASAAGSSSLRLLHFRTHQRCFLSLSLQRIPSTTTVVFALNSSRFRTRRGGVILPITREIHIASLGDETDISKRFEILEAKLKEVGIESDGAVGQFSAMMCPKCQGGREQERSFSLFVRDDGKVAAWKCHRAKCGWTGGIQDGKVPNQHVKSKQIRVITENELQLEPLCEEIREYLKERGITAETLRRNAVMQRRYADQTAIAFTYRRNGVLVSCKYRGIPKKFWQEPDTERVFYGLDDIKYASDIIIVEGEMDKLSMEEAGYQNCVSVPGGAPSKVSELLPEEEKDTSFQYLWNCKEYLEKASRIIIATDADAPGQALAEELARRLGKERCWRVNWPNKSDTEVYKDANEVLMYKGKDALKELIETAELYPIRGLFSFRSFSSEIDDYYHCRSGNEQGVSTGWRALNSLYNVVPGELTVITGVPNSGKSEWIDALLCNINEAVGWTFALCSMENKASIC
;
A
#
# COMPACT_ATOMS: atom_id res chain seq x y z
N MET A 1 -44.33 28.69 30.26
CA MET A 1 -44.08 28.79 31.72
C MET A 1 -43.85 27.39 32.27
N PRO A 2 -42.81 27.16 33.09
CA PRO A 2 -41.43 27.19 32.63
C PRO A 2 -40.61 25.93 32.97
N LEU A 3 -39.52 25.84 32.21
CA LEU A 3 -38.30 25.04 32.32
C LEU A 3 -37.74 24.90 33.75
N LEU A 4 -37.30 23.69 34.10
CA LEU A 4 -36.44 23.39 35.25
C LEU A 4 -35.07 22.89 34.75
N LEU A 5 -34.06 23.75 34.88
CA LEU A 5 -32.63 23.43 34.75
C LEU A 5 -32.12 22.79 36.05
N PRO A 6 -31.23 21.78 36.00
CA PRO A 6 -30.57 21.26 37.19
C PRO A 6 -29.39 22.14 37.64
N ARG A 7 -29.25 22.20 38.97
CA ARG A 7 -28.34 23.03 39.77
C ARG A 7 -26.86 22.73 39.51
N ARG A 8 -26.06 23.81 39.49
CA ARG A 8 -24.59 23.81 39.57
C ARG A 8 -24.13 23.19 40.91
N LEU A 9 -23.18 22.25 40.82
CA LEU A 9 -22.36 21.77 41.95
C LEU A 9 -21.27 22.82 42.29
N PRO A 10 -20.96 23.06 43.57
CA PRO A 10 -19.90 23.99 43.98
C PRO A 10 -18.50 23.36 43.88
N LEU A 11 -17.57 24.16 43.38
CA LEU A 11 -16.13 23.93 43.38
C LEU A 11 -15.59 23.93 44.83
N LEU A 12 -14.88 22.87 45.21
CA LEU A 12 -14.08 22.80 46.43
C LEU A 12 -12.64 23.27 46.13
N PRO A 13 -12.07 24.24 46.88
CA PRO A 13 -10.67 24.58 46.79
C PRO A 13 -9.89 23.88 47.91
N MET A 14 -8.92 23.06 47.56
CA MET A 14 -7.82 22.64 48.45
C MET A 14 -6.56 22.61 47.58
N GLY A 15 -5.49 23.35 47.83
CA GLY A 15 -4.94 23.75 49.11
C GLY A 15 -3.49 23.24 49.11
N CYS A 16 -2.58 24.10 48.66
CA CYS A 16 -1.14 23.84 48.61
C CYS A 16 -0.61 23.55 50.02
N GLY A 17 0.15 22.47 50.19
CA GLY A 17 0.64 22.05 51.50
C GLY A 17 1.73 20.99 51.42
N SER A 18 2.95 21.43 51.17
CA SER A 18 4.18 20.68 51.38
C SER A 18 4.33 20.27 52.85
N ARG A 19 4.41 18.96 53.14
CA ARG A 19 5.02 18.44 54.37
C ARG A 19 5.80 17.15 54.08
N PHE A 20 7.12 17.28 54.18
CA PHE A 20 8.04 16.17 54.42
C PHE A 20 7.71 15.48 55.73
N LEU A 21 7.66 14.14 55.73
CA LEU A 21 7.92 13.31 56.91
C LEU A 21 8.59 12.00 56.44
N PRO A 22 9.70 11.58 57.06
CA PRO A 22 10.42 10.37 56.69
C PRO A 22 9.89 9.17 57.48
N SER A 23 9.78 7.99 56.85
CA SER A 23 9.61 6.74 57.59
C SER A 23 10.56 5.66 57.08
N ARG A 24 11.26 5.09 58.06
CA ARG A 24 12.35 4.13 58.00
C ARG A 24 11.99 2.80 57.34
N CYS A 25 13.05 2.17 56.82
CA CYS A 25 13.15 0.76 56.48
C CYS A 25 12.65 -0.18 57.58
N SER A 26 12.01 -1.26 57.17
CA SER A 26 12.08 -2.55 57.85
C SER A 26 12.17 -3.66 56.80
N ALA A 27 13.30 -4.35 56.82
CA ALA A 27 13.59 -5.53 56.03
C ALA A 27 12.59 -6.65 56.33
N GLY A 28 12.12 -7.31 55.27
CA GLY A 28 11.36 -8.54 55.32
C GLY A 28 11.91 -9.48 54.25
N THR A 29 12.79 -10.36 54.66
CA THR A 29 13.27 -11.52 53.90
C THR A 29 12.10 -12.35 53.37
N ASN A 30 12.13 -12.73 52.09
CA ASN A 30 11.74 -14.06 51.60
C ASN A 30 12.13 -14.21 50.13
N LEU A 31 13.11 -15.09 49.87
CA LEU A 31 13.31 -15.74 48.57
C LEU A 31 12.12 -16.70 48.33
N PRO A 32 11.75 -16.94 47.05
CA PRO A 32 12.14 -18.22 46.49
C PRO A 32 12.71 -18.13 45.07
N THR A 33 13.66 -19.03 44.83
CA THR A 33 14.25 -19.43 43.56
C THR A 33 13.21 -19.98 42.58
N ALA A 34 13.22 -19.48 41.33
CA ALA A 34 12.88 -20.27 40.15
C ALA A 34 13.62 -19.69 38.93
N ALA A 35 14.39 -20.55 38.27
CA ALA A 35 15.17 -20.25 37.07
C ALA A 35 14.27 -20.14 35.83
N ALA A 36 14.54 -19.18 34.96
CA ALA A 36 14.10 -19.23 33.56
C ALA A 36 15.14 -18.55 32.67
N SER A 37 15.79 -19.35 31.83
CA SER A 37 16.67 -18.95 30.75
C SER A 37 15.88 -18.32 29.61
N ALA A 38 16.19 -17.07 29.23
CA ALA A 38 15.69 -16.45 28.02
C ALA A 38 16.87 -16.08 27.10
N ALA A 39 17.02 -16.86 26.03
CA ALA A 39 17.86 -16.50 24.89
C ALA A 39 17.09 -15.48 24.03
N GLY A 40 17.53 -14.22 24.03
CA GLY A 40 16.99 -13.16 23.17
C GLY A 40 17.85 -12.97 21.93
N SER A 41 17.29 -13.29 20.75
CA SER A 41 17.88 -12.94 19.46
C SER A 41 17.71 -11.44 19.18
N SER A 42 18.80 -10.71 18.97
CA SER A 42 18.78 -9.32 18.54
C SER A 42 18.46 -9.21 17.05
N SER A 43 17.32 -8.60 16.70
CA SER A 43 16.99 -8.18 15.33
C SER A 43 17.49 -6.75 15.11
N LEU A 44 18.51 -6.58 14.26
CA LEU A 44 19.01 -5.29 13.81
C LEU A 44 18.03 -4.65 12.81
N ARG A 45 17.47 -3.48 13.16
CA ARG A 45 16.80 -2.58 12.20
C ARG A 45 17.77 -1.47 11.78
N LEU A 46 18.16 -1.47 10.51
CA LEU A 46 18.87 -0.37 9.85
C LEU A 46 17.88 0.76 9.52
N LEU A 47 18.14 1.98 9.99
CA LEU A 47 17.45 3.20 9.57
C LEU A 47 18.35 3.96 8.58
N HIS A 48 17.90 4.09 7.33
CA HIS A 48 18.54 4.93 6.30
C HIS A 48 18.12 6.39 6.48
N PHE A 49 19.08 7.28 6.75
CA PHE A 49 18.89 8.72 6.62
C PHE A 49 19.19 9.19 5.18
N ARG A 50 18.21 9.82 4.52
CA ARG A 50 18.39 10.57 3.28
C ARG A 50 18.61 12.05 3.62
N THR A 51 19.78 12.59 3.29
CA THR A 51 20.04 14.03 3.34
C THR A 51 19.56 14.71 2.05
N HIS A 52 18.63 15.65 2.19
CA HIS A 52 18.25 16.61 1.15
C HIS A 52 19.31 17.72 1.06
N GLN A 53 19.96 17.90 -0.10
CA GLN A 53 20.68 19.13 -0.43
C GLN A 53 19.89 19.94 -1.46
N ARG A 54 19.58 21.18 -1.11
CA ARG A 54 18.97 22.19 -2.00
C ARG A 54 20.08 22.91 -2.78
N CYS A 55 19.83 23.09 -4.09
CA CYS A 55 20.63 23.87 -5.02
C CYS A 55 20.65 25.36 -4.65
N PHE A 56 21.81 26.00 -4.82
CA PHE A 56 21.94 27.41 -5.19
C PHE A 56 22.89 27.51 -6.39
N LEU A 57 22.46 28.26 -7.41
CA LEU A 57 23.20 28.59 -8.63
C LEU A 57 23.95 29.91 -8.46
N SER A 58 25.21 29.98 -8.88
CA SER A 58 25.77 31.16 -9.57
C SER A 58 27.05 30.80 -10.34
N LEU A 59 27.22 31.46 -11.48
CA LEU A 59 28.12 31.19 -12.61
C LEU A 59 29.61 31.54 -12.36
N SER A 60 30.54 30.83 -13.02
CA SER A 60 31.41 31.37 -14.09
C SER A 60 32.40 30.32 -14.63
N LEU A 61 32.81 30.48 -15.90
CA LEU A 61 33.52 29.54 -16.77
C LEU A 61 35.00 29.28 -16.40
N GLN A 62 35.51 28.08 -16.71
CA GLN A 62 36.58 27.86 -17.71
C GLN A 62 36.81 26.35 -17.99
N ARG A 63 37.28 26.03 -19.21
CA ARG A 63 37.26 24.73 -19.89
C ARG A 63 38.59 23.95 -19.78
N ILE A 64 38.48 22.62 -19.53
CA ILE A 64 39.21 21.46 -20.15
C ILE A 64 40.69 21.21 -19.71
N PRO A 65 41.30 19.97 -19.75
CA PRO A 65 40.81 18.59 -20.04
C PRO A 65 41.15 17.47 -19.02
N SER A 66 40.41 16.36 -19.14
CA SER A 66 40.70 14.92 -18.92
C SER A 66 41.87 14.44 -18.04
N THR A 67 41.61 13.56 -17.05
CA THR A 67 42.06 12.14 -17.05
C THR A 67 41.54 11.32 -15.84
N THR A 68 41.19 10.06 -16.15
CA THR A 68 41.30 8.83 -15.34
C THR A 68 40.55 8.70 -14.01
N THR A 69 39.36 8.08 -14.08
CA THR A 69 38.68 7.46 -12.94
C THR A 69 39.24 6.05 -12.70
N VAL A 70 39.86 5.85 -11.54
CA VAL A 70 40.27 4.53 -11.03
C VAL A 70 39.16 4.02 -10.10
N VAL A 71 38.51 2.93 -10.47
CA VAL A 71 37.58 2.18 -9.60
C VAL A 71 38.26 0.87 -9.20
N PHE A 72 38.67 0.76 -7.93
CA PHE A 72 39.07 -0.51 -7.34
C PHE A 72 37.87 -1.17 -6.68
N ALA A 73 37.40 -2.26 -7.27
CA ALA A 73 36.51 -3.23 -6.64
C ALA A 73 37.37 -4.35 -6.02
N LEU A 74 37.31 -4.51 -4.70
CA LEU A 74 37.83 -5.68 -3.99
C LEU A 74 36.72 -6.72 -3.91
N ASN A 75 36.90 -7.82 -4.66
CA ASN A 75 36.12 -9.03 -4.54
C ASN A 75 36.95 -10.04 -3.74
N SER A 76 36.47 -10.45 -2.57
CA SER A 76 37.07 -11.55 -1.80
C SER A 76 36.73 -12.90 -2.43
N SER A 77 37.77 -13.69 -2.61
CA SER A 77 37.88 -14.96 -3.30
C SER A 77 37.21 -16.14 -2.59
N ARG A 78 36.80 -17.16 -3.38
CA ARG A 78 37.13 -18.57 -3.12
C ARG A 78 37.24 -19.35 -4.44
N PHE A 79 38.38 -20.02 -4.56
CA PHE A 79 38.91 -20.77 -5.70
C PHE A 79 38.14 -22.06 -6.04
N ARG A 80 38.09 -22.41 -7.34
CA ARG A 80 38.56 -23.73 -7.82
C ARG A 80 38.89 -23.73 -9.32
N THR A 81 40.08 -24.20 -9.62
CA THR A 81 40.76 -24.32 -10.93
C THR A 81 40.27 -25.51 -11.75
N ARG A 82 40.16 -25.36 -13.08
CA ARG A 82 40.51 -26.40 -14.08
C ARG A 82 40.97 -25.76 -15.39
N ARG A 83 41.81 -26.52 -16.11
CA ARG A 83 42.87 -26.12 -17.05
C ARG A 83 42.37 -25.70 -18.45
N GLY A 84 43.10 -24.73 -19.04
CA GLY A 84 43.69 -24.80 -20.38
C GLY A 84 42.80 -24.64 -21.61
N GLY A 85 42.93 -23.51 -22.30
CA GLY A 85 42.48 -23.29 -23.68
C GLY A 85 42.81 -21.87 -24.16
N VAL A 86 43.72 -21.76 -25.12
CA VAL A 86 44.17 -20.50 -25.75
C VAL A 86 43.01 -19.91 -26.59
N ILE A 87 42.68 -18.64 -26.38
CA ILE A 87 41.69 -17.90 -27.20
C ILE A 87 42.45 -16.98 -28.16
N LEU A 88 42.35 -17.24 -29.47
CA LEU A 88 42.75 -16.31 -30.53
C LEU A 88 41.64 -15.27 -30.77
N PRO A 89 41.98 -14.01 -31.11
CA PRO A 89 40.99 -12.97 -31.33
C PRO A 89 40.30 -13.16 -32.70
N ILE A 90 38.97 -13.26 -32.68
CA ILE A 90 38.15 -13.22 -33.89
C ILE A 90 37.97 -11.76 -34.29
N THR A 91 38.59 -11.38 -35.41
CA THR A 91 38.27 -10.15 -36.15
C THR A 91 36.85 -10.26 -36.72
N ARG A 92 35.96 -9.34 -36.33
CA ARG A 92 34.65 -9.20 -36.99
C ARG A 92 34.84 -8.52 -38.34
N GLU A 93 34.65 -9.28 -39.41
CA GLU A 93 34.49 -8.76 -40.76
C GLU A 93 33.25 -7.87 -40.84
N ILE A 94 33.40 -6.70 -41.46
CA ILE A 94 32.31 -5.81 -41.83
C ILE A 94 31.66 -6.44 -43.07
N HIS A 95 30.48 -7.03 -42.89
CA HIS A 95 29.69 -7.54 -44.01
C HIS A 95 29.16 -6.37 -44.85
N ILE A 96 29.61 -6.30 -46.10
CA ILE A 96 28.98 -5.53 -47.17
C ILE A 96 27.69 -6.27 -47.55
N ALA A 97 26.54 -5.64 -47.35
CA ALA A 97 25.23 -6.22 -47.65
C ALA A 97 25.13 -6.62 -49.13
N SER A 98 24.68 -7.85 -49.40
CA SER A 98 24.45 -8.33 -50.77
C SER A 98 23.17 -7.71 -51.36
N LEU A 99 23.12 -7.58 -52.69
CA LEU A 99 21.98 -7.12 -53.49
C LEU A 99 20.63 -7.81 -53.16
N GLY A 100 20.64 -8.98 -52.52
CA GLY A 100 19.43 -9.67 -52.07
C GLY A 100 18.78 -9.08 -50.81
N ASP A 101 19.55 -8.42 -49.94
CA ASP A 101 19.07 -7.86 -48.67
C ASP A 101 18.39 -6.49 -48.88
N GLU A 102 18.91 -5.68 -49.83
CA GLU A 102 18.30 -4.40 -50.20
C GLU A 102 16.89 -4.55 -50.82
N THR A 103 16.68 -5.62 -51.59
CA THR A 103 15.36 -5.90 -52.20
C THR A 103 14.31 -6.38 -51.18
N ASP A 104 14.74 -7.01 -50.08
CA ASP A 104 13.86 -7.40 -48.97
C ASP A 104 13.58 -6.22 -48.03
N ILE A 105 14.58 -5.38 -47.76
CA ILE A 105 14.42 -4.15 -46.98
C ILE A 105 13.46 -3.18 -47.68
N SER A 106 13.59 -2.98 -48.99
CA SER A 106 12.70 -2.09 -49.77
C SER A 106 11.23 -2.52 -49.69
N LYS A 107 10.96 -3.83 -49.82
CA LYS A 107 9.60 -4.39 -49.64
C LYS A 107 9.05 -4.19 -48.23
N ARG A 108 9.90 -4.27 -47.21
CA ARG A 108 9.48 -4.01 -45.82
C ARG A 108 9.10 -2.55 -45.60
N PHE A 109 9.84 -1.61 -46.20
CA PHE A 109 9.48 -0.20 -46.18
C PHE A 109 8.15 0.07 -46.88
N GLU A 110 7.89 -0.52 -48.06
CA GLU A 110 6.60 -0.39 -48.75
C GLU A 110 5.42 -0.85 -47.87
N ILE A 111 5.57 -2.00 -47.21
CA ILE A 111 4.55 -2.54 -46.29
C ILE A 111 4.38 -1.63 -45.07
N LEU A 112 5.48 -1.10 -44.53
CA LEU A 112 5.46 -0.24 -43.35
C LEU A 112 4.81 1.12 -43.67
N GLU A 113 5.12 1.71 -44.82
CA GLU A 113 4.51 2.96 -45.30
C GLU A 113 3.02 2.79 -45.57
N ALA A 114 2.61 1.67 -46.19
CA ALA A 114 1.19 1.37 -46.37
C ALA A 114 0.43 1.33 -45.04
N LYS A 115 1.02 0.72 -44.00
CA LYS A 115 0.43 0.65 -42.66
C LYS A 115 0.45 1.98 -41.92
N LEU A 116 1.49 2.78 -42.10
CA LEU A 116 1.50 4.15 -41.56
C LEU A 116 0.37 4.98 -42.18
N LYS A 117 0.13 4.85 -43.49
CA LYS A 117 -1.00 5.49 -44.19
C LYS A 117 -2.35 5.01 -43.69
N GLU A 118 -2.53 3.72 -43.43
CA GLU A 118 -3.77 3.19 -42.81
C GLU A 118 -4.08 3.85 -41.45
N VAL A 119 -3.03 4.21 -40.70
CA VAL A 119 -3.14 4.88 -39.40
C VAL A 119 -3.18 6.41 -39.54
N GLY A 120 -3.13 6.93 -40.76
CA GLY A 120 -3.21 8.36 -41.09
C GLY A 120 -1.89 9.11 -40.90
N ILE A 121 -0.74 8.43 -40.95
CA ILE A 121 0.60 9.00 -40.83
C ILE A 121 1.27 8.97 -42.20
N GLU A 122 1.69 10.13 -42.70
CA GLU A 122 2.54 10.25 -43.88
C GLU A 122 4.01 10.38 -43.43
N SER A 123 4.87 9.50 -43.94
CA SER A 123 6.30 9.52 -43.63
C SER A 123 7.05 10.34 -44.67
N ASP A 124 7.95 11.22 -44.23
CA ASP A 124 8.83 12.01 -45.12
C ASP A 124 10.06 11.20 -45.61
N GLY A 125 10.12 9.90 -45.32
CA GLY A 125 11.22 9.01 -45.75
C GLY A 125 12.50 9.12 -44.92
N ALA A 126 12.48 9.87 -43.81
CA ALA A 126 13.62 9.95 -42.89
C ALA A 126 13.71 8.70 -42.01
N VAL A 127 14.72 7.87 -42.26
CA VAL A 127 14.95 6.61 -41.56
C VAL A 127 16.08 6.77 -40.54
N GLY A 128 15.95 6.14 -39.37
CA GLY A 128 16.93 6.19 -38.28
C GLY A 128 16.93 7.49 -37.47
N GLN A 129 16.01 8.41 -37.76
CA GLN A 129 15.88 9.70 -37.06
C GLN A 129 14.42 9.95 -36.64
N PHE A 130 14.25 10.81 -35.64
CA PHE A 130 12.92 11.27 -35.21
C PHE A 130 12.50 12.46 -36.07
N SER A 131 11.40 12.32 -36.79
CA SER A 131 10.77 13.40 -37.57
C SER A 131 9.71 14.11 -36.74
N ALA A 132 9.82 15.43 -36.62
CA ALA A 132 8.83 16.28 -35.97
C ALA A 132 7.85 16.85 -36.99
N MET A 133 6.59 16.46 -36.89
CA MET A 133 5.54 16.79 -37.86
C MET A 133 4.22 17.14 -37.16
N MET A 134 3.21 17.48 -37.96
CA MET A 134 1.86 17.76 -37.45
C MET A 134 1.16 16.47 -37.05
N CYS A 135 0.54 16.46 -35.87
CA CYS A 135 -0.20 15.28 -35.42
C CYS A 135 -1.48 15.10 -36.26
N PRO A 136 -1.69 13.98 -36.97
CA PRO A 136 -2.90 13.78 -37.77
C PRO A 136 -4.17 13.67 -36.93
N LYS A 137 -4.06 13.31 -35.63
CA LYS A 137 -5.22 13.25 -34.72
C LYS A 137 -5.68 14.59 -34.17
N CYS A 138 -4.76 15.50 -33.84
CA CYS A 138 -5.12 16.77 -33.19
C CYS A 138 -4.74 18.01 -34.00
N GLN A 139 -4.07 17.83 -35.14
CA GLN A 139 -3.58 18.88 -36.03
C GLN A 139 -2.84 20.01 -35.29
N GLY A 140 -2.07 19.65 -34.27
CA GLY A 140 -1.31 20.61 -33.45
C GLY A 140 -2.17 21.48 -32.51
N GLY A 141 -3.48 21.23 -32.42
CA GLY A 141 -4.40 22.02 -31.60
C GLY A 141 -4.64 23.43 -32.16
N ARG A 142 -5.00 24.36 -31.27
CA ARG A 142 -5.29 25.76 -31.65
C ARG A 142 -4.06 26.50 -32.19
N GLU A 143 -2.88 26.14 -31.69
CA GLU A 143 -1.59 26.74 -32.05
C GLU A 143 -0.91 26.05 -33.25
N GLN A 144 -1.52 24.97 -33.77
CA GLN A 144 -1.01 24.21 -34.92
C GLN A 144 0.46 23.79 -34.78
N GLU A 145 0.87 23.35 -33.59
CA GLU A 145 2.25 22.99 -33.30
C GLU A 145 2.64 21.62 -33.86
N ARG A 146 3.89 21.49 -34.34
CA ARG A 146 4.52 20.23 -34.77
C ARG A 146 4.92 19.35 -33.58
N SER A 147 3.90 18.93 -32.83
CA SER A 147 4.04 18.19 -31.56
C SER A 147 4.06 16.67 -31.74
N PHE A 148 4.13 16.15 -32.97
CA PHE A 148 4.15 14.72 -33.25
C PHE A 148 5.53 14.26 -33.69
N SER A 149 6.06 13.26 -33.00
CA SER A 149 7.34 12.63 -33.32
C SER A 149 7.10 11.26 -33.92
N LEU A 150 7.66 10.99 -35.11
CA LEU A 150 7.67 9.71 -35.79
C LEU A 150 9.11 9.21 -35.90
N PHE A 151 9.35 7.94 -35.62
CA PHE A 151 10.62 7.26 -35.80
C PHE A 151 10.42 6.01 -36.65
N VAL A 152 11.23 5.84 -37.67
CA VAL A 152 11.27 4.63 -38.51
C VAL A 152 12.67 4.04 -38.44
N ARG A 153 12.78 2.75 -38.12
CA ARG A 153 14.07 2.05 -38.00
C ARG A 153 14.62 1.71 -39.40
N ASP A 154 15.95 1.71 -39.51
CA ASP A 154 16.75 1.43 -40.71
C ASP A 154 16.49 0.06 -41.36
N ASP A 155 16.07 -0.93 -40.57
CA ASP A 155 15.71 -2.26 -41.07
C ASP A 155 14.29 -2.40 -41.62
N GLY A 156 13.49 -1.31 -41.61
CA GLY A 156 12.10 -1.30 -42.09
C GLY A 156 11.12 -2.14 -41.26
N LYS A 157 11.54 -2.65 -40.09
CA LYS A 157 10.71 -3.51 -39.24
C LYS A 157 9.90 -2.75 -38.20
N VAL A 158 10.38 -1.58 -37.79
CA VAL A 158 9.79 -0.82 -36.68
C VAL A 158 9.49 0.62 -37.09
N ALA A 159 8.25 1.04 -36.84
CA ALA A 159 7.89 2.45 -36.76
C ALA A 159 7.30 2.73 -35.38
N ALA A 160 7.59 3.87 -34.78
CA ALA A 160 7.04 4.30 -33.50
C ALA A 160 6.72 5.78 -33.54
N TRP A 161 5.63 6.20 -32.89
CA TRP A 161 5.23 7.60 -32.85
C TRP A 161 4.62 8.04 -31.52
N LYS A 162 4.70 9.35 -31.26
CA LYS A 162 4.13 10.00 -30.09
C LYS A 162 3.76 11.44 -30.35
N CYS A 163 2.55 11.84 -29.96
CA CYS A 163 2.17 13.23 -29.81
C CYS A 163 2.51 13.71 -28.39
N HIS A 164 3.32 14.77 -28.30
CA HIS A 164 3.77 15.37 -27.04
C HIS A 164 2.74 16.34 -26.43
N ARG A 165 1.63 16.61 -27.12
CA ARG A 165 0.57 17.46 -26.62
C ARG A 165 -0.22 16.75 -25.53
N ALA A 166 -0.25 17.31 -24.32
CA ALA A 166 -0.90 16.72 -23.14
C ALA A 166 -2.37 16.34 -23.36
N LYS A 167 -3.12 17.13 -24.16
CA LYS A 167 -4.53 16.85 -24.48
C LYS A 167 -4.74 15.78 -25.56
N CYS A 168 -3.69 15.38 -26.29
CA CYS A 168 -3.78 14.37 -27.34
C CYS A 168 -3.13 13.06 -26.92
N GLY A 169 -1.85 13.09 -26.50
CA GLY A 169 -1.13 11.92 -25.99
C GLY A 169 -1.05 10.73 -26.94
N TRP A 170 -1.37 10.90 -28.22
CA TRP A 170 -1.49 9.80 -29.16
C TRP A 170 -0.14 9.13 -29.41
N THR A 171 -0.03 7.86 -29.06
CA THR A 171 1.18 7.04 -29.23
C THR A 171 0.87 5.77 -30.00
N GLY A 172 1.86 5.21 -30.67
CA GLY A 172 1.73 3.90 -31.29
C GLY A 172 3.03 3.42 -31.90
N GLY A 173 2.97 2.23 -32.50
CA GLY A 173 4.07 1.69 -33.28
C GLY A 173 3.60 0.52 -34.13
N ILE A 174 4.46 0.14 -35.08
CA ILE A 174 4.34 -1.03 -35.94
C ILE A 174 5.63 -1.83 -35.73
N GLN A 175 5.53 -3.14 -35.54
CA GLN A 175 6.66 -4.05 -35.42
C GLN A 175 6.43 -5.29 -36.30
N ASP A 176 7.36 -5.58 -37.21
CA ASP A 176 7.28 -6.71 -38.16
C ASP A 176 5.95 -6.75 -38.94
N GLY A 177 5.48 -5.58 -39.37
CA GLY A 177 4.20 -5.43 -40.06
C GLY A 177 2.98 -5.78 -39.21
N LYS A 178 3.13 -6.04 -37.91
CA LYS A 178 2.01 -6.13 -36.98
C LYS A 178 1.94 -4.82 -36.22
N VAL A 179 0.75 -4.26 -36.09
CA VAL A 179 0.53 -3.17 -35.13
C VAL A 179 0.51 -3.84 -33.75
N PRO A 180 1.54 -3.70 -32.88
CA PRO A 180 1.40 -4.09 -31.49
C PRO A 180 0.15 -3.40 -30.94
N ASN A 181 -0.80 -4.23 -30.50
CA ASN A 181 -2.11 -3.82 -30.02
C ASN A 181 -1.96 -2.88 -28.81
N GLN A 182 -1.83 -1.59 -29.08
CA GLN A 182 -2.21 -0.51 -28.20
C GLN A 182 -3.07 0.46 -29.00
N HIS A 183 -4.16 -0.07 -29.56
CA HIS A 183 -5.36 0.73 -29.54
C HIS A 183 -5.60 1.11 -28.07
N VAL A 184 -5.53 2.41 -27.77
CA VAL A 184 -6.45 3.01 -26.81
C VAL A 184 -7.83 2.70 -27.36
N LYS A 185 -8.30 1.46 -27.16
CA LYS A 185 -9.72 1.18 -27.18
C LYS A 185 -10.20 1.99 -26.00
N SER A 186 -10.97 3.04 -26.25
CA SER A 186 -12.13 3.25 -25.40
C SER A 186 -12.79 1.88 -25.35
N LYS A 187 -12.53 1.06 -24.32
CA LYS A 187 -13.26 -0.17 -24.12
C LYS A 187 -14.69 0.31 -24.00
N GLN A 188 -15.47 0.15 -25.06
CA GLN A 188 -16.90 0.41 -24.99
C GLN A 188 -17.39 -0.51 -23.90
N ILE A 189 -17.87 0.08 -22.80
CA ILE A 189 -18.45 -0.67 -21.70
C ILE A 189 -19.64 -1.41 -22.31
N ARG A 190 -19.59 -2.75 -22.26
CA ARG A 190 -20.64 -3.60 -22.77
C ARG A 190 -21.88 -3.42 -21.90
N VAL A 191 -22.96 -2.97 -22.52
CA VAL A 191 -24.29 -2.98 -21.90
C VAL A 191 -24.79 -4.43 -21.94
N ILE A 192 -25.20 -4.95 -20.80
CA ILE A 192 -25.64 -6.34 -20.63
C ILE A 192 -27.08 -6.39 -20.13
N THR A 193 -27.78 -7.48 -20.43
CA THR A 193 -29.12 -7.75 -19.91
C THR A 193 -29.20 -9.14 -19.28
N GLU A 194 -30.17 -9.34 -18.39
CA GLU A 194 -30.39 -10.64 -17.74
C GLU A 194 -30.69 -11.74 -18.77
N ASN A 195 -31.46 -11.42 -19.81
CA ASN A 195 -31.79 -12.32 -20.91
C ASN A 195 -30.55 -12.70 -21.73
N GLU A 196 -29.69 -11.72 -22.06
CA GLU A 196 -28.44 -11.98 -22.79
C GLU A 196 -27.50 -12.90 -22.01
N LEU A 197 -27.46 -12.73 -20.68
CA LEU A 197 -26.65 -13.56 -19.79
C LEU A 197 -27.31 -14.90 -19.42
N GLN A 198 -28.54 -15.13 -19.86
CA GLN A 198 -29.33 -16.33 -19.52
C GLN A 198 -29.45 -16.52 -17.99
N LEU A 199 -29.69 -15.41 -17.28
CA LEU A 199 -29.88 -15.46 -15.83
C LEU A 199 -31.28 -15.99 -15.52
N GLU A 200 -31.34 -16.88 -14.53
CA GLU A 200 -32.57 -17.51 -14.09
C GLU A 200 -32.78 -17.29 -12.58
N PRO A 201 -34.02 -17.41 -12.08
CA PRO A 201 -34.28 -17.52 -10.66
C PRO A 201 -33.53 -18.71 -10.02
N LEU A 202 -33.19 -18.57 -8.73
CA LEU A 202 -32.47 -19.60 -7.98
C LEU A 202 -33.27 -20.91 -7.87
N CYS A 203 -32.63 -22.03 -8.18
CA CYS A 203 -33.14 -23.37 -7.90
C CYS A 203 -33.07 -23.69 -6.40
N GLU A 204 -33.80 -24.72 -5.97
CA GLU A 204 -33.87 -25.08 -4.55
C GLU A 204 -32.50 -25.45 -3.98
N GLU A 205 -31.67 -26.18 -4.72
CA GLU A 205 -30.32 -26.57 -4.31
C GLU A 205 -29.44 -25.36 -3.92
N ILE A 206 -29.49 -24.27 -4.72
CA ILE A 206 -28.74 -23.05 -4.41
C ILE A 206 -29.35 -22.29 -3.24
N ARG A 207 -30.68 -22.28 -3.13
CA ARG A 207 -31.38 -21.64 -2.01
C ARG A 207 -31.05 -22.34 -0.69
N GLU A 208 -31.03 -23.67 -0.68
CA GLU A 208 -30.62 -24.47 0.48
C GLU A 208 -29.16 -24.21 0.85
N TYR A 209 -28.24 -24.21 -0.12
CA TYR A 209 -26.83 -23.86 0.11
C TYR A 209 -26.65 -22.47 0.74
N LEU A 210 -27.40 -21.46 0.27
CA LEU A 210 -27.33 -20.10 0.81
C LEU A 210 -27.99 -20.00 2.19
N LYS A 211 -29.05 -20.78 2.43
CA LYS A 211 -29.71 -20.89 3.72
C LYS A 211 -28.80 -21.52 4.78
N GLU A 212 -28.02 -22.54 4.43
CA GLU A 212 -26.98 -23.12 5.32
C GLU A 212 -25.92 -22.08 5.71
N ARG A 213 -25.70 -21.07 4.87
CA ARG A 213 -24.82 -19.93 5.14
C ARG A 213 -25.50 -18.79 5.89
N GLY A 214 -26.71 -19.00 6.39
CA GLY A 214 -27.48 -18.02 7.15
C GLY A 214 -28.17 -16.95 6.31
N ILE A 215 -28.26 -17.10 4.99
CA ILE A 215 -28.83 -16.09 4.09
C ILE A 215 -30.27 -16.48 3.72
N THR A 216 -31.21 -15.58 3.98
CA THR A 216 -32.64 -15.79 3.75
C THR A 216 -33.04 -15.52 2.30
N ALA A 217 -34.16 -16.13 1.86
CA ALA A 217 -34.71 -15.90 0.53
C ALA A 217 -35.14 -14.44 0.29
N GLU A 218 -35.49 -13.71 1.36
CA GLU A 218 -35.82 -12.29 1.27
C GLU A 218 -34.60 -11.45 0.90
N THR A 219 -33.48 -11.65 1.60
CA THR A 219 -32.19 -11.03 1.31
C THR A 219 -31.74 -11.33 -0.12
N LEU A 220 -31.82 -12.60 -0.55
CA LEU A 220 -31.47 -12.99 -1.93
C LEU A 220 -32.30 -12.26 -2.97
N ARG A 221 -33.61 -12.13 -2.74
CA ARG A 221 -34.53 -11.44 -3.64
C ARG A 221 -34.25 -9.93 -3.70
N ARG A 222 -34.05 -9.26 -2.55
CA ARG A 222 -33.74 -7.82 -2.50
C ARG A 222 -32.44 -7.48 -3.24
N ASN A 223 -31.47 -8.37 -3.11
CA ASN A 223 -30.15 -8.27 -3.74
C ASN A 223 -30.08 -8.79 -5.17
N ALA A 224 -31.22 -9.27 -5.70
CA ALA A 224 -31.34 -9.90 -7.01
C ALA A 224 -30.22 -10.90 -7.31
N VAL A 225 -29.96 -11.77 -6.34
CA VAL A 225 -29.11 -12.93 -6.55
C VAL A 225 -29.86 -13.88 -7.48
N MET A 226 -29.22 -14.23 -8.58
CA MET A 226 -29.77 -15.11 -9.62
C MET A 226 -28.84 -16.32 -9.79
N GLN A 227 -29.16 -17.19 -10.73
CA GLN A 227 -28.27 -18.27 -11.16
C GLN A 227 -28.02 -18.20 -12.66
N ARG A 228 -26.99 -18.90 -13.10
CA ARG A 228 -26.76 -19.23 -14.50
C ARG A 228 -26.41 -20.70 -14.63
N ARG A 229 -27.10 -21.40 -15.54
CA ARG A 229 -26.77 -22.78 -15.87
C ARG A 229 -25.73 -22.83 -16.98
N TYR A 230 -24.71 -23.65 -16.76
CA TYR A 230 -23.74 -24.08 -17.76
C TYR A 230 -23.98 -25.55 -18.08
N ALA A 231 -23.35 -26.06 -19.13
CA ALA A 231 -23.53 -27.45 -19.56
C ALA A 231 -23.20 -28.48 -18.46
N ASP A 232 -22.29 -28.14 -17.55
CA ASP A 232 -21.72 -29.03 -16.54
C ASP A 232 -22.00 -28.61 -15.08
N GLN A 233 -22.49 -27.38 -14.85
CA GLN A 233 -22.68 -26.85 -13.50
C GLN A 233 -23.66 -25.66 -13.46
N THR A 234 -24.23 -25.41 -12.28
CA THR A 234 -24.98 -24.17 -11.99
C THR A 234 -24.11 -23.22 -11.16
N ALA A 235 -24.08 -21.96 -11.54
CA ALA A 235 -23.36 -20.91 -10.84
C ALA A 235 -24.32 -19.91 -10.19
N ILE A 236 -23.98 -19.44 -9.00
CA ILE A 236 -24.64 -18.30 -8.35
C ILE A 236 -24.19 -17.03 -9.08
N ALA A 237 -25.13 -16.19 -9.48
CA ALA A 237 -24.90 -14.94 -10.19
C ALA A 237 -25.25 -13.75 -9.29
N PHE A 238 -24.22 -12.99 -8.92
CA PHE A 238 -24.34 -11.72 -8.21
C PHE A 238 -24.48 -10.58 -9.23
N THR A 239 -25.64 -9.94 -9.24
CA THR A 239 -25.98 -8.90 -10.22
C THR A 239 -25.55 -7.52 -9.72
N TYR A 240 -24.54 -6.94 -10.34
CA TYR A 240 -24.09 -5.58 -10.03
C TYR A 240 -25.00 -4.60 -10.76
N ARG A 241 -25.64 -3.71 -9.99
CA ARG A 241 -26.66 -2.81 -10.51
C ARG A 241 -26.38 -1.36 -10.17
N ARG A 242 -26.80 -0.47 -11.07
CA ARG A 242 -26.81 0.98 -10.87
C ARG A 242 -28.16 1.53 -11.32
N ASN A 243 -28.84 2.23 -10.43
CA ASN A 243 -30.21 2.71 -10.60
C ASN A 243 -31.17 1.59 -11.06
N GLY A 244 -31.02 0.39 -10.50
CA GLY A 244 -31.81 -0.79 -10.84
C GLY A 244 -31.43 -1.50 -12.15
N VAL A 245 -30.51 -0.94 -12.94
CA VAL A 245 -30.06 -1.53 -14.22
C VAL A 245 -28.84 -2.42 -14.01
N LEU A 246 -28.82 -3.60 -14.63
CA LEU A 246 -27.68 -4.51 -14.62
C LEU A 246 -26.48 -3.90 -15.37
N VAL A 247 -25.35 -3.74 -14.68
CA VAL A 247 -24.11 -3.16 -15.25
C VAL A 247 -22.94 -4.12 -15.27
N SER A 248 -22.90 -5.08 -14.36
CA SER A 248 -21.92 -6.19 -14.34
C SER A 248 -22.54 -7.42 -13.68
N CYS A 249 -21.92 -8.58 -13.86
CA CYS A 249 -22.34 -9.81 -13.20
C CYS A 249 -21.10 -10.61 -12.82
N LYS A 250 -21.05 -11.05 -11.57
CA LYS A 250 -20.00 -11.92 -11.05
C LYS A 250 -20.60 -13.24 -10.62
N TYR A 251 -19.92 -14.31 -10.96
CA TYR A 251 -20.41 -15.66 -10.77
C TYR A 251 -19.55 -16.39 -9.75
N ARG A 252 -20.20 -17.25 -9.00
CA ARG A 252 -19.58 -18.20 -8.08
C ARG A 252 -20.12 -19.59 -8.34
N GLY A 253 -19.24 -20.49 -8.75
CA GLY A 253 -19.54 -21.92 -8.72
C GLY A 253 -19.55 -22.44 -7.28
N ILE A 254 -20.33 -23.49 -7.03
CA ILE A 254 -20.33 -24.23 -5.76
C ILE A 254 -18.91 -24.62 -5.29
N PRO A 255 -17.98 -25.09 -6.15
CA PRO A 255 -16.59 -25.38 -5.75
C PRO A 255 -15.70 -24.13 -5.55
N LYS A 256 -16.28 -23.00 -5.10
CA LYS A 256 -15.60 -21.70 -4.82
C LYS A 256 -14.74 -21.16 -5.98
N LYS A 257 -15.15 -21.39 -7.22
CA LYS A 257 -14.56 -20.74 -8.40
C LYS A 257 -15.31 -19.45 -8.73
N PHE A 258 -14.60 -18.38 -9.03
CA PHE A 258 -15.18 -17.07 -9.33
C PHE A 258 -14.76 -16.59 -10.72
N TRP A 259 -15.67 -15.95 -11.43
CA TRP A 259 -15.41 -15.24 -12.69
C TRP A 259 -16.41 -14.10 -12.86
N GLN A 260 -16.13 -13.15 -13.75
CA GLN A 260 -16.94 -11.96 -13.95
C GLN A 260 -17.10 -11.66 -15.43
N GLU A 261 -18.21 -11.03 -15.82
CA GLU A 261 -18.44 -10.60 -17.20
C GLU A 261 -17.35 -9.62 -17.68
N PRO A 262 -16.70 -9.91 -18.82
CA PRO A 262 -15.64 -9.06 -19.35
C PRO A 262 -16.21 -7.76 -19.90
N ASP A 263 -15.37 -6.73 -19.93
CA ASP A 263 -15.67 -5.43 -20.55
C ASP A 263 -16.94 -4.74 -20.01
N THR A 264 -17.30 -5.04 -18.77
CA THR A 264 -18.39 -4.39 -18.01
C THR A 264 -17.86 -3.30 -17.09
N GLU A 265 -18.76 -2.44 -16.61
CA GLU A 265 -18.40 -1.38 -15.66
C GLU A 265 -18.02 -1.98 -14.30
N ARG A 266 -16.91 -1.51 -13.73
CA ARG A 266 -16.50 -1.89 -12.37
C ARG A 266 -17.19 -0.98 -11.36
N VAL A 267 -18.13 -1.55 -10.62
CA VAL A 267 -18.85 -0.86 -9.53
C VAL A 267 -18.91 -1.76 -8.31
N PHE A 268 -19.36 -1.21 -7.18
CA PHE A 268 -19.66 -2.01 -5.99
C PHE A 268 -20.91 -2.88 -6.19
N TYR A 269 -20.92 -4.06 -5.57
CA TYR A 269 -22.16 -4.83 -5.42
C TYR A 269 -23.02 -4.17 -4.33
N GLY A 270 -24.31 -3.95 -4.61
CA GLY A 270 -25.19 -3.20 -3.72
C GLY A 270 -25.06 -1.67 -3.82
N LEU A 271 -24.44 -1.12 -4.88
CA LEU A 271 -24.19 0.32 -5.04
C LEU A 271 -25.44 1.20 -4.79
N ASP A 272 -26.61 0.74 -5.23
CA ASP A 272 -27.86 1.50 -5.07
C ASP A 272 -28.28 1.66 -3.60
N ASP A 273 -27.85 0.75 -2.71
CA ASP A 273 -28.18 0.80 -1.28
C ASP A 273 -27.47 1.97 -0.56
N ILE A 274 -26.38 2.49 -1.11
CA ILE A 274 -25.58 3.57 -0.50
C ILE A 274 -25.82 4.94 -1.13
N LYS A 275 -26.72 5.06 -2.12
CA LYS A 275 -26.93 6.30 -2.91
C LYS A 275 -27.19 7.57 -2.08
N TYR A 276 -27.83 7.40 -0.92
CA TYR A 276 -28.19 8.47 0.01
C TYR A 276 -27.71 8.21 1.45
N ALA A 277 -26.85 7.21 1.65
CA ALA A 277 -26.39 6.83 2.97
C ALA A 277 -25.21 7.69 3.43
N SER A 278 -25.24 8.15 4.68
CA SER A 278 -24.14 8.90 5.32
C SER A 278 -23.19 8.00 6.12
N ASP A 279 -23.67 6.82 6.51
CA ASP A 279 -22.91 5.74 7.13
C ASP A 279 -22.95 4.55 6.15
N ILE A 280 -21.81 4.00 5.77
CA ILE A 280 -21.72 2.88 4.82
C ILE A 280 -20.75 1.82 5.32
N ILE A 281 -21.00 0.57 4.95
CA ILE A 281 -20.12 -0.56 5.25
C ILE A 281 -19.54 -1.09 3.93
N ILE A 282 -18.22 -1.31 3.89
CA ILE A 282 -17.51 -1.93 2.76
C ILE A 282 -16.94 -3.26 3.22
N VAL A 283 -17.38 -4.35 2.57
CA VAL A 283 -16.89 -5.72 2.77
C VAL A 283 -16.14 -6.23 1.54
N GLU A 284 -15.43 -7.35 1.69
CA GLU A 284 -14.68 -7.95 0.59
C GLU A 284 -15.57 -8.75 -0.38
N GLY A 285 -16.37 -9.69 0.14
CA GLY A 285 -17.17 -10.61 -0.67
C GLY A 285 -18.64 -10.23 -0.81
N GLU A 286 -19.28 -10.69 -1.89
CA GLU A 286 -20.73 -10.51 -2.08
C GLU A 286 -21.53 -11.22 -0.98
N MET A 287 -21.02 -12.35 -0.50
CA MET A 287 -21.64 -13.14 0.56
C MET A 287 -21.58 -12.45 1.92
N ASP A 288 -20.51 -11.70 2.18
CA ASP A 288 -20.39 -10.87 3.38
C ASP A 288 -21.39 -9.72 3.34
N LYS A 289 -21.65 -9.15 2.15
CA LYS A 289 -22.67 -8.11 1.98
C LYS A 289 -24.04 -8.66 2.32
N LEU A 290 -24.37 -9.85 1.82
CA LEU A 290 -25.62 -10.53 2.19
C LEU A 290 -25.69 -10.82 3.69
N SER A 291 -24.55 -11.15 4.31
CA SER A 291 -24.48 -11.41 5.76
C SER A 291 -24.68 -10.15 6.60
N MET A 292 -24.18 -8.99 6.15
CA MET A 292 -24.44 -7.69 6.78
C MET A 292 -25.92 -7.34 6.74
N GLU A 293 -26.61 -7.68 5.66
CA GLU A 293 -28.03 -7.43 5.51
C GLU A 293 -28.89 -8.27 6.45
N GLU A 294 -28.51 -9.55 6.67
CA GLU A 294 -29.11 -10.40 7.70
C GLU A 294 -28.93 -9.83 9.11
N ALA A 295 -27.85 -9.08 9.35
CA ALA A 295 -27.61 -8.32 10.59
C ALA A 295 -28.36 -6.96 10.64
N GLY A 296 -29.12 -6.63 9.61
CA GLY A 296 -29.93 -5.41 9.53
C GLY A 296 -29.25 -4.23 8.84
N TYR A 297 -28.07 -4.42 8.23
CA TYR A 297 -27.35 -3.36 7.52
C TYR A 297 -27.55 -3.46 6.01
N GLN A 298 -28.48 -2.66 5.49
CA GLN A 298 -28.71 -2.54 4.05
C GLN A 298 -27.69 -1.61 3.38
N ASN A 299 -27.15 -0.64 4.11
CA ASN A 299 -26.12 0.32 3.69
C ASN A 299 -24.71 -0.31 3.54
N CYS A 300 -24.66 -1.53 3.00
CA CYS A 300 -23.43 -2.30 2.83
C CYS A 300 -23.16 -2.57 1.34
N VAL A 301 -21.90 -2.47 0.95
CA VAL A 301 -21.41 -2.79 -0.40
C VAL A 301 -20.23 -3.75 -0.37
N SER A 302 -20.09 -4.59 -1.40
CA SER A 302 -18.88 -5.41 -1.58
C SER A 302 -18.03 -4.93 -2.76
N VAL A 303 -16.71 -5.06 -2.63
CA VAL A 303 -15.78 -4.74 -3.71
C VAL A 303 -15.94 -5.72 -4.89
N PRO A 304 -15.80 -5.26 -6.15
CA PRO A 304 -15.96 -6.14 -7.31
C PRO A 304 -14.81 -7.13 -7.48
N GLY A 305 -13.59 -6.72 -7.12
CA GLY A 305 -12.36 -7.49 -7.26
C GLY A 305 -11.78 -7.88 -5.90
N GLY A 306 -11.06 -9.01 -5.86
CA GLY A 306 -10.39 -9.46 -4.63
C GLY A 306 -9.25 -8.54 -4.20
N ALA A 307 -8.79 -8.74 -2.96
CA ALA A 307 -7.75 -7.95 -2.36
C ALA A 307 -6.40 -7.99 -3.13
N PRO A 308 -5.65 -6.87 -3.18
CA PRO A 308 -4.28 -6.89 -3.68
C PRO A 308 -3.37 -7.68 -2.72
N SER A 309 -2.30 -8.26 -3.25
CA SER A 309 -1.34 -9.00 -2.44
C SER A 309 -0.48 -8.11 -1.52
N LYS A 310 -0.32 -6.83 -1.87
CA LYS A 310 0.42 -5.83 -1.11
C LYS A 310 -0.18 -4.44 -1.29
N VAL A 311 0.05 -3.59 -0.29
CA VAL A 311 -0.25 -2.15 -0.34
C VAL A 311 0.71 -1.47 -1.30
N SER A 312 0.21 -0.57 -2.14
CA SER A 312 1.02 0.15 -3.12
C SER A 312 1.88 1.20 -2.42
N GLU A 313 3.16 1.35 -2.81
CA GLU A 313 4.06 2.35 -2.21
C GLU A 313 3.57 3.79 -2.42
N LEU A 314 2.96 4.05 -3.58
CA LEU A 314 2.40 5.34 -3.96
C LEU A 314 0.93 5.19 -4.34
N LEU A 315 0.22 6.31 -4.28
CA LEU A 315 -1.16 6.42 -4.72
C LEU A 315 -1.11 6.70 -6.24
N PRO A 316 -1.57 5.77 -7.10
CA PRO A 316 -1.58 6.03 -8.53
C PRO A 316 -2.55 7.16 -8.87
N GLU A 317 -2.30 7.85 -9.99
CA GLU A 317 -3.29 8.75 -10.60
C GLU A 317 -4.55 7.96 -11.01
N GLU A 318 -5.70 8.63 -11.03
CA GLU A 318 -7.02 8.04 -11.30
C GLU A 318 -7.02 7.14 -12.55
N GLU A 319 -6.41 7.61 -13.65
CA GLU A 319 -6.36 6.88 -14.93
C GLU A 319 -5.48 5.61 -14.88
N LYS A 320 -4.58 5.53 -13.90
CA LYS A 320 -3.65 4.41 -13.71
C LYS A 320 -4.12 3.46 -12.61
N ASP A 321 -5.15 3.82 -11.85
CA ASP A 321 -5.66 3.04 -10.72
C ASP A 321 -6.66 1.96 -11.16
N THR A 322 -6.29 1.17 -12.15
CA THR A 322 -7.18 0.21 -12.83
C THR A 322 -7.77 -0.84 -11.88
N SER A 323 -7.04 -1.22 -10.84
CA SER A 323 -7.49 -2.20 -9.84
C SER A 323 -8.56 -1.63 -8.93
N PHE A 324 -8.53 -0.33 -8.65
CA PHE A 324 -9.49 0.38 -7.80
C PHE A 324 -10.40 1.33 -8.59
N GLN A 325 -10.53 1.13 -9.90
CA GLN A 325 -11.36 1.96 -10.79
C GLN A 325 -12.80 2.11 -10.31
N TYR A 326 -13.31 1.11 -9.59
CA TYR A 326 -14.64 1.14 -9.00
C TYR A 326 -14.85 2.25 -7.96
N LEU A 327 -13.79 2.68 -7.26
CA LEU A 327 -13.86 3.82 -6.33
C LEU A 327 -14.13 5.12 -7.08
N TRP A 328 -13.46 5.30 -8.21
CA TRP A 328 -13.62 6.47 -9.07
C TRP A 328 -14.98 6.47 -9.77
N ASN A 329 -15.39 5.32 -10.32
CA ASN A 329 -16.71 5.14 -10.94
C ASN A 329 -17.87 5.36 -9.96
N CYS A 330 -17.64 5.20 -8.65
CA CYS A 330 -18.65 5.34 -7.61
C CYS A 330 -18.40 6.56 -6.70
N LYS A 331 -17.54 7.50 -7.11
CA LYS A 331 -17.11 8.64 -6.28
C LYS A 331 -18.27 9.45 -5.73
N GLU A 332 -19.28 9.74 -6.55
CA GLU A 332 -20.48 10.50 -6.15
C GLU A 332 -21.29 9.85 -5.02
N TYR A 333 -21.21 8.51 -4.89
CA TYR A 333 -21.86 7.76 -3.82
C TYR A 333 -21.01 7.83 -2.54
N LEU A 334 -19.69 7.69 -2.69
CA LEU A 334 -18.74 7.65 -1.59
C LEU A 334 -18.51 9.02 -0.94
N GLU A 335 -18.57 10.12 -1.69
CA GLU A 335 -18.36 11.48 -1.15
C GLU A 335 -19.44 11.89 -0.13
N LYS A 336 -20.64 11.34 -0.25
CA LYS A 336 -21.74 11.59 0.70
C LYS A 336 -21.59 10.85 2.02
N ALA A 337 -20.78 9.79 2.04
CA ALA A 337 -20.53 9.01 3.23
C ALA A 337 -19.58 9.76 4.18
N SER A 338 -20.13 10.20 5.31
CA SER A 338 -19.39 10.78 6.43
C SER A 338 -18.68 9.74 7.29
N ARG A 339 -19.22 8.51 7.32
CA ARG A 339 -18.66 7.37 8.05
C ARG A 339 -18.61 6.15 7.16
N ILE A 340 -17.43 5.53 7.09
CA ILE A 340 -17.16 4.37 6.26
C ILE A 340 -16.58 3.28 7.14
N ILE A 341 -17.33 2.20 7.37
CA ILE A 341 -16.87 1.03 8.12
C ILE A 341 -16.25 0.04 7.14
N ILE A 342 -14.98 -0.30 7.33
CA ILE A 342 -14.23 -1.26 6.52
C ILE A 342 -14.21 -2.59 7.27
N ALA A 343 -14.87 -3.59 6.68
CA ALA A 343 -15.06 -4.94 7.21
C ALA A 343 -14.56 -5.98 6.20
N THR A 344 -13.29 -5.87 5.80
CA THR A 344 -12.59 -6.80 4.90
C THR A 344 -12.11 -8.04 5.65
N ASP A 345 -11.65 -9.07 4.93
CA ASP A 345 -11.22 -10.34 5.50
C ASP A 345 -10.07 -10.17 6.52
N ALA A 346 -10.04 -11.09 7.50
CA ALA A 346 -9.06 -11.17 8.57
C ALA A 346 -7.72 -11.81 8.12
N ASP A 347 -7.35 -11.68 6.85
CA ASP A 347 -6.11 -12.22 6.29
C ASP A 347 -5.21 -11.12 5.71
N ALA A 348 -3.96 -11.46 5.35
CA ALA A 348 -2.99 -10.48 4.90
C ALA A 348 -3.45 -9.70 3.64
N PRO A 349 -4.06 -10.33 2.62
CA PRO A 349 -4.70 -9.61 1.52
C PRO A 349 -5.82 -8.68 1.98
N GLY A 350 -6.77 -9.14 2.81
CA GLY A 350 -7.87 -8.33 3.32
C GLY A 350 -7.37 -7.10 4.10
N GLN A 351 -6.31 -7.25 4.89
CA GLN A 351 -5.65 -6.12 5.56
C GLN A 351 -5.02 -5.12 4.58
N ALA A 352 -4.42 -5.60 3.48
CA ALA A 352 -3.88 -4.74 2.43
C ALA A 352 -5.00 -4.00 1.68
N LEU A 353 -6.13 -4.67 1.43
CA LEU A 353 -7.32 -4.06 0.85
C LEU A 353 -7.87 -2.95 1.76
N ALA A 354 -7.99 -3.21 3.07
CA ALA A 354 -8.46 -2.22 4.03
C ALA A 354 -7.60 -0.95 4.02
N GLU A 355 -6.27 -1.10 3.96
CA GLU A 355 -5.34 0.02 3.91
C GLU A 355 -5.45 0.81 2.60
N GLU A 356 -5.54 0.12 1.46
CA GLU A 356 -5.68 0.77 0.16
C GLU A 356 -7.03 1.50 0.00
N LEU A 357 -8.10 0.96 0.58
CA LEU A 357 -9.41 1.61 0.68
C LEU A 357 -9.32 2.85 1.57
N ALA A 358 -8.83 2.70 2.80
CA ALA A 358 -8.77 3.80 3.76
C ALA A 358 -7.91 4.97 3.27
N ARG A 359 -6.80 4.69 2.58
CA ARG A 359 -5.92 5.73 2.02
C ARG A 359 -6.55 6.50 0.85
N ARG A 360 -7.42 5.88 0.06
CA ARG A 360 -8.14 6.52 -1.06
C ARG A 360 -9.40 7.24 -0.62
N LEU A 361 -10.11 6.67 0.35
CA LEU A 361 -11.34 7.23 0.87
C LEU A 361 -11.08 8.37 1.85
N GLY A 362 -9.95 8.37 2.56
CA GLY A 362 -9.64 9.32 3.63
C GLY A 362 -9.77 8.61 4.98
N LYS A 363 -8.64 8.43 5.68
CA LYS A 363 -8.58 7.63 6.92
C LYS A 363 -9.41 8.24 8.05
N GLU A 364 -9.56 9.56 8.05
CA GLU A 364 -10.32 10.32 9.03
C GLU A 364 -11.81 10.00 9.08
N ARG A 365 -12.36 9.44 8.00
CA ARG A 365 -13.75 9.00 7.92
C ARG A 365 -13.90 7.48 7.81
N CYS A 366 -12.81 6.74 8.07
CA CYS A 366 -12.82 5.29 8.04
C CYS A 366 -12.79 4.70 9.45
N TRP A 367 -13.57 3.64 9.63
CA TRP A 367 -13.57 2.78 10.80
C TRP A 367 -13.20 1.36 10.35
N ARG A 368 -12.63 0.57 11.25
CA ARG A 368 -12.19 -0.79 10.99
C ARG A 368 -12.88 -1.74 11.95
N VAL A 369 -13.41 -2.83 11.40
CA VAL A 369 -13.93 -3.93 12.20
C VAL A 369 -12.76 -4.83 12.62
N ASN A 370 -12.74 -5.16 13.90
CA ASN A 370 -11.84 -6.17 14.45
C ASN A 370 -12.64 -7.46 14.62
N TRP A 371 -12.33 -8.47 13.79
CA TRP A 371 -13.02 -9.76 13.87
C TRP A 371 -12.66 -10.49 15.18
N PRO A 372 -13.64 -11.13 15.85
CA PRO A 372 -13.38 -11.77 17.13
C PRO A 372 -12.49 -13.00 16.98
N ASN A 373 -11.85 -13.39 18.08
CA ASN A 373 -11.12 -14.64 18.17
C ASN A 373 -12.10 -15.84 18.20
N LYS A 374 -11.81 -16.88 17.42
CA LYS A 374 -12.38 -18.23 17.55
C LYS A 374 -11.66 -19.01 18.65
N SER A 375 -10.35 -18.84 18.72
CA SER A 375 -9.43 -19.47 19.68
C SER A 375 -8.22 -18.56 19.92
N ASP A 376 -7.23 -19.01 20.70
CA ASP A 376 -5.99 -18.25 20.96
C ASP A 376 -5.18 -17.94 19.69
N THR A 377 -5.38 -18.71 18.62
CA THR A 377 -4.60 -18.60 17.37
C THR A 377 -5.43 -18.31 16.13
N GLU A 378 -6.75 -18.43 16.22
CA GLU A 378 -7.65 -18.27 15.07
C GLU A 378 -8.68 -17.17 15.31
N VAL A 379 -8.94 -16.38 14.28
CA VAL A 379 -9.98 -15.36 14.22
C VAL A 379 -11.08 -15.78 13.26
N TYR A 380 -12.28 -15.22 13.44
CA TYR A 380 -13.28 -15.29 12.39
C TYR A 380 -12.77 -14.54 11.16
N LYS A 381 -12.92 -15.16 9.99
CA LYS A 381 -12.32 -14.68 8.75
C LYS A 381 -13.06 -13.48 8.18
N ASP A 382 -14.38 -13.54 8.18
CA ASP A 382 -15.24 -12.61 7.47
C ASP A 382 -16.62 -12.50 8.13
N ALA A 383 -17.48 -11.66 7.57
CA ALA A 383 -18.81 -11.39 8.13
C ALA A 383 -19.71 -12.65 8.06
N ASN A 384 -19.60 -13.44 6.99
CA ASN A 384 -20.39 -14.64 6.83
C ASN A 384 -20.06 -15.69 7.90
N GLU A 385 -18.79 -15.90 8.23
CA GLU A 385 -18.42 -16.80 9.31
C GLU A 385 -18.97 -16.33 10.66
N VAL A 386 -18.88 -15.03 10.99
CA VAL A 386 -19.48 -14.53 12.24
C VAL A 386 -20.98 -14.76 12.26
N LEU A 387 -21.69 -14.48 11.16
CA LEU A 387 -23.13 -14.71 11.04
C LEU A 387 -23.47 -16.19 11.29
N MET A 388 -22.74 -17.12 10.65
CA MET A 388 -23.00 -18.55 10.75
C MET A 388 -22.77 -19.11 12.15
N TYR A 389 -21.71 -18.66 12.84
CA TYR A 389 -21.29 -19.25 14.11
C TYR A 389 -21.75 -18.49 15.36
N LYS A 390 -21.91 -17.16 15.29
CA LYS A 390 -22.31 -16.31 16.42
C LYS A 390 -23.70 -15.67 16.24
N GLY A 391 -24.24 -15.70 15.04
CA GLY A 391 -25.55 -15.13 14.73
C GLY A 391 -25.52 -13.63 14.44
N LYS A 392 -26.69 -13.13 14.02
CA LYS A 392 -26.88 -11.75 13.54
C LYS A 392 -26.61 -10.68 14.60
N ASP A 393 -26.95 -10.93 15.87
CA ASP A 393 -26.82 -9.94 16.94
C ASP A 393 -25.34 -9.69 17.27
N ALA A 394 -24.52 -10.74 17.26
CA ALA A 394 -23.08 -10.62 17.45
C ALA A 394 -22.40 -9.90 16.27
N LEU A 395 -22.79 -10.20 15.03
CA LEU A 395 -22.31 -9.46 13.87
C LEU A 395 -22.70 -7.98 13.96
N LYS A 396 -23.91 -7.69 14.45
CA LYS A 396 -24.39 -6.33 14.64
C LYS A 396 -23.56 -5.55 15.65
N GLU A 397 -23.31 -6.13 16.82
CA GLU A 397 -22.49 -5.54 17.88
C GLU A 397 -21.08 -5.21 17.39
N LEU A 398 -20.43 -6.12 16.64
CA LEU A 398 -19.09 -5.89 16.09
C LEU A 398 -19.03 -4.65 15.19
N ILE A 399 -20.05 -4.44 14.36
CA ILE A 399 -20.14 -3.28 13.47
C ILE A 399 -20.36 -1.99 14.27
N GLU A 400 -21.18 -2.03 15.32
CA GLU A 400 -21.41 -0.88 16.21
C GLU A 400 -20.13 -0.49 16.97
N THR A 401 -19.32 -1.48 17.35
CA THR A 401 -18.04 -1.31 18.07
C THR A 401 -16.83 -1.08 17.17
N ALA A 402 -17.01 -0.91 15.85
CA ALA A 402 -15.90 -0.66 14.93
C ALA A 402 -15.06 0.53 15.39
N GLU A 403 -13.74 0.40 15.33
CA GLU A 403 -12.79 1.38 15.84
C GLU A 403 -12.35 2.35 14.74
N LEU A 404 -11.96 3.57 15.10
CA LEU A 404 -11.46 4.53 14.12
C LEU A 404 -10.20 3.96 13.45
N TYR A 405 -10.12 4.10 12.12
CA TYR A 405 -8.96 3.61 11.38
C TYR A 405 -7.70 4.34 11.87
N PRO A 406 -6.59 3.63 12.19
CA PRO A 406 -5.42 4.26 12.78
C PRO A 406 -4.80 5.28 11.82
N ILE A 407 -4.76 6.54 12.27
CA ILE A 407 -4.11 7.63 11.55
C ILE A 407 -2.69 7.76 12.10
N ARG A 408 -1.69 7.68 11.22
CA ARG A 408 -0.28 7.74 11.61
C ARG A 408 0.00 9.05 12.36
N GLY A 409 0.51 8.94 13.59
CA GLY A 409 0.86 10.08 14.44
C GLY A 409 -0.28 10.57 15.35
N LEU A 410 -1.49 10.00 15.24
CA LEU A 410 -2.57 10.21 16.20
C LEU A 410 -2.68 8.98 17.09
N PHE A 411 -2.58 9.21 18.40
CA PHE A 411 -2.67 8.15 19.39
C PHE A 411 -3.66 8.54 20.47
N SER A 412 -4.41 7.55 20.97
CA SER A 412 -5.26 7.76 22.13
C SER A 412 -4.42 7.74 23.39
N PHE A 413 -4.63 8.70 24.30
CA PHE A 413 -3.95 8.73 25.60
C PHE A 413 -4.15 7.40 26.37
N ARG A 414 -5.33 6.79 26.23
CA ARG A 414 -5.65 5.50 26.87
C ARG A 414 -4.70 4.38 26.42
N SER A 415 -4.21 4.43 25.19
CA SER A 415 -3.27 3.44 24.65
C SER A 415 -1.91 3.44 25.35
N PHE A 416 -1.54 4.54 26.00
CA PHE A 416 -0.29 4.66 26.75
C PHE A 416 -0.46 4.45 28.25
N SER A 417 -1.67 4.19 28.74
CA SER A 417 -1.94 4.12 30.19
C SER A 417 -1.07 3.11 30.92
N SER A 418 -0.85 1.92 30.34
CA SER A 418 0.04 0.91 30.92
C SER A 418 1.50 1.35 30.89
N GLU A 419 1.97 1.91 29.78
CA GLU A 419 3.35 2.38 29.64
C GLU A 419 3.64 3.55 30.60
N ILE A 420 2.67 4.42 30.79
CA ILE A 420 2.71 5.50 31.79
C ILE A 420 2.72 4.92 33.20
N ASP A 421 1.86 3.94 33.52
CA ASP A 421 1.83 3.27 34.83
C ASP A 421 3.18 2.60 35.14
N ASP A 422 3.74 1.90 34.16
CA ASP A 422 5.04 1.24 34.28
C ASP A 422 6.17 2.27 34.48
N TYR A 423 6.14 3.39 33.75
CA TYR A 423 7.08 4.49 33.91
C TYR A 423 6.99 5.14 35.30
N TYR A 424 5.78 5.49 35.76
CA TYR A 424 5.56 6.11 37.08
C TYR A 424 5.95 5.19 38.23
N HIS A 425 5.70 3.89 38.10
CA HIS A 425 6.06 2.90 39.10
C HIS A 425 7.49 2.35 38.94
N CYS A 426 8.26 2.89 38.00
CA CYS A 426 9.63 2.47 37.67
C CYS A 426 9.75 0.95 37.51
N ARG A 427 8.74 0.31 36.91
CA ARG A 427 8.70 -1.16 36.81
C ARG A 427 9.70 -1.69 35.78
N SER A 428 10.16 -0.84 34.86
CA SER A 428 11.11 -1.22 33.82
C SER A 428 12.57 -1.05 34.25
N GLY A 429 12.84 -0.40 35.39
CA GLY A 429 14.17 -0.21 35.98
C GLY A 429 15.07 0.80 35.25
N ASN A 430 14.74 1.16 34.01
CA ASN A 430 15.49 2.12 33.19
C ASN A 430 15.14 3.59 33.51
N GLU A 431 14.02 3.84 34.19
CA GLU A 431 13.50 5.20 34.40
C GLU A 431 14.34 6.05 35.37
N GLN A 432 15.15 5.42 36.24
CA GLN A 432 16.04 6.11 37.18
C GLN A 432 17.42 6.43 36.61
N GLY A 433 17.73 5.91 35.42
CA GLY A 433 19.03 6.02 34.77
C GLY A 433 20.14 5.21 35.45
N VAL A 434 21.21 4.97 34.72
CA VAL A 434 22.40 4.26 35.20
C VAL A 434 23.35 5.25 35.87
N SER A 435 23.86 4.87 37.04
CA SER A 435 24.88 5.62 37.76
C SER A 435 26.10 5.89 36.89
N THR A 436 26.59 7.12 36.91
CA THR A 436 27.80 7.56 36.21
C THR A 436 29.11 7.00 36.81
N GLY A 437 29.02 6.38 38.00
CA GLY A 437 30.16 5.95 38.81
C GLY A 437 30.66 7.03 39.77
N TRP A 438 30.29 8.30 39.56
CA TRP A 438 30.65 9.40 40.45
C TRP A 438 29.51 9.76 41.39
N ARG A 439 29.67 9.47 42.69
CA ARG A 439 28.65 9.75 43.72
C ARG A 439 28.19 11.21 43.75
N ALA A 440 29.11 12.15 43.55
CA ALA A 440 28.79 13.57 43.51
C ALA A 440 27.87 13.93 42.34
N LEU A 441 28.02 13.23 41.20
CA LEU A 441 27.25 13.50 39.99
C LEU A 441 25.92 12.75 39.96
N ASN A 442 25.85 11.53 40.50
CA ASN A 442 24.63 10.71 40.48
C ASN A 442 23.41 11.36 41.16
N SER A 443 23.65 12.32 42.06
CA SER A 443 22.58 13.12 42.69
C SER A 443 21.95 14.15 41.73
N LEU A 444 22.65 14.49 40.65
CA LEU A 444 22.27 15.49 39.67
C LEU A 444 21.98 14.88 38.29
N TYR A 445 22.67 13.80 37.93
CA TYR A 445 22.61 13.19 36.61
C TYR A 445 22.94 11.69 36.67
N ASN A 446 22.08 10.88 36.05
CA ASN A 446 22.30 9.48 35.72
C ASN A 446 22.02 9.30 34.21
N VAL A 447 22.64 8.30 33.59
CA VAL A 447 22.52 8.08 32.15
C VAL A 447 21.27 7.27 31.83
N VAL A 448 20.29 7.90 31.18
CA VAL A 448 19.02 7.25 30.81
C VAL A 448 19.09 6.77 29.34
N PRO A 449 18.81 5.48 29.06
CA PRO A 449 18.72 4.99 27.68
C PRO A 449 17.65 5.74 26.88
N GLY A 450 17.97 6.08 25.62
CA GLY A 450 17.04 6.79 24.73
C GLY A 450 17.06 8.31 24.84
N GLU A 451 17.80 8.86 25.80
CA GLU A 451 18.04 10.31 25.92
C GLU A 451 19.34 10.75 25.25
N LEU A 452 19.40 12.03 24.85
CA LEU A 452 20.60 12.65 24.31
C LEU A 452 21.36 13.40 25.41
N THR A 453 22.51 12.87 25.79
CA THR A 453 23.44 13.57 26.71
C THR A 453 24.42 14.42 25.92
N VAL A 454 24.42 15.73 26.19
CA VAL A 454 25.37 16.68 25.59
C VAL A 454 26.39 17.12 26.62
N ILE A 455 27.68 16.91 26.32
CA ILE A 455 28.79 17.28 27.20
C ILE A 455 29.57 18.43 26.56
N THR A 456 29.75 19.51 27.31
CA THR A 456 30.39 20.74 26.85
C THR A 456 31.33 21.30 27.91
N GLY A 457 32.27 22.15 27.49
CA GLY A 457 33.34 22.67 28.33
C GLY A 457 34.46 23.32 27.51
N VAL A 458 35.29 24.12 28.18
CA VAL A 458 36.40 24.89 27.59
C VAL A 458 37.35 23.98 26.79
N PRO A 459 38.04 24.43 25.73
CA PRO A 459 39.08 23.64 25.07
C PRO A 459 40.12 23.11 26.06
N ASN A 460 40.58 21.87 25.86
CA ASN A 460 41.55 21.18 26.74
C ASN A 460 41.10 20.99 28.21
N SER A 461 39.80 21.02 28.51
CA SER A 461 39.26 20.78 29.86
C SER A 461 39.06 19.31 30.24
N GLY A 462 39.46 18.35 29.39
CA GLY A 462 39.34 16.92 29.69
C GLY A 462 37.99 16.28 29.33
N LYS A 463 37.24 16.86 28.38
CA LYS A 463 35.90 16.35 28.00
C LYS A 463 35.94 14.93 27.44
N SER A 464 36.92 14.64 26.58
CA SER A 464 37.07 13.34 25.94
C SER A 464 37.42 12.28 26.98
N GLU A 465 38.36 12.59 27.87
CA GLU A 465 38.77 11.73 28.98
C GLU A 465 37.61 11.47 29.96
N TRP A 466 36.79 12.49 30.20
CA TRP A 466 35.59 12.36 31.02
C TRP A 466 34.55 11.43 30.38
N ILE A 467 34.32 11.56 29.07
CA ILE A 467 33.44 10.66 28.32
C ILE A 467 33.98 9.22 28.40
N ASP A 468 35.25 9.01 28.09
CA ASP A 468 35.85 7.68 28.12
C ASP A 468 35.72 7.02 29.50
N ALA A 469 35.97 7.78 30.58
CA ALA A 469 35.80 7.31 31.95
C ALA A 469 34.34 6.96 32.27
N LEU A 470 33.39 7.78 31.82
CA LEU A 470 31.96 7.50 32.00
C LEU A 470 31.57 6.20 31.30
N LEU A 471 32.03 5.98 30.06
CA LEU A 471 31.73 4.78 29.29
C LEU A 471 32.30 3.52 29.96
N CYS A 472 33.54 3.58 30.46
CA CYS A 472 34.15 2.49 31.22
C CYS A 472 33.33 2.17 32.49
N ASN A 473 32.96 3.18 33.27
CA ASN A 473 32.17 3.00 34.49
C ASN A 473 30.82 2.32 34.21
N ILE A 474 30.14 2.73 33.14
CA ILE A 474 28.84 2.13 32.76
C ILE A 474 29.03 0.70 32.25
N ASN A 475 30.09 0.45 31.47
CA ASN A 475 30.40 -0.91 31.02
C ASN A 475 30.67 -1.85 32.20
N GLU A 476 31.44 -1.40 33.20
CA GLU A 476 31.73 -2.19 34.39
C GLU A 476 30.47 -2.42 35.25
N ALA A 477 29.64 -1.38 35.43
CA ALA A 477 28.49 -1.46 36.33
C ALA A 477 27.32 -2.29 35.76
N VAL A 478 27.04 -2.16 34.46
CA VAL A 478 25.83 -2.74 33.83
C VAL A 478 26.10 -3.43 32.49
N GLY A 479 27.35 -3.51 32.04
CA GLY A 479 27.72 -4.27 30.84
C GLY A 479 27.35 -3.62 29.51
N TRP A 480 27.06 -2.31 29.47
CA TRP A 480 26.69 -1.66 28.21
C TRP A 480 27.83 -1.67 27.21
N THR A 481 27.48 -1.83 25.94
CA THR A 481 28.40 -1.76 24.81
C THR A 481 28.21 -0.45 24.07
N PHE A 482 29.31 0.15 23.63
CA PHE A 482 29.31 1.49 23.05
C PHE A 482 29.89 1.48 21.64
N ALA A 483 29.28 2.26 20.75
CA ALA A 483 29.84 2.59 19.44
C ALA A 483 30.48 3.99 19.53
N LEU A 484 31.78 4.05 19.31
CA LEU A 484 32.55 5.29 19.38
C LEU A 484 32.78 5.85 17.98
N CYS A 485 32.44 7.12 17.78
CA CYS A 485 32.72 7.87 16.57
C CYS A 485 33.49 9.13 16.94
N SER A 486 34.82 9.03 17.01
CA SER A 486 35.70 10.18 17.22
C SER A 486 36.15 10.74 15.88
N MET A 487 35.88 12.03 15.64
CA MET A 487 36.36 12.74 14.45
C MET A 487 37.73 13.39 14.67
N GLU A 488 38.19 13.43 15.92
CA GLU A 488 39.45 14.08 16.32
C GLU A 488 40.56 13.06 16.59
N ASN A 489 40.21 11.90 17.18
CA ASN A 489 41.17 10.87 17.53
C ASN A 489 41.13 9.71 16.54
N LYS A 490 42.30 9.26 16.11
CA LYS A 490 42.44 8.04 15.31
C LYS A 490 42.16 6.85 16.22
N ALA A 491 41.28 5.94 15.79
CA ALA A 491 41.05 4.68 16.48
C ALA A 491 42.32 3.83 16.43
N SER A 492 43.14 3.87 17.48
CA SER A 492 44.19 2.88 17.73
C SER A 492 43.56 1.73 18.50
N ILE A 493 43.43 0.58 17.84
CA ILE A 493 43.04 -0.68 18.46
C ILE A 493 44.15 -1.03 19.48
N CYS A 494 43.82 -1.03 20.77
CA CYS A 494 44.63 -1.67 21.81
C CYS A 494 44.12 -3.08 22.07
#